data_AF-A0A7X1CMX5-F1
#
_entry.id   AF-A0A7X1CMX5-F1
#
_cell.length_a   1.000
_cell.length_b   1.000
_cell.length_c   1.000
_cell.angle_alpha   90.00
_cell.angle_beta   90.00
_cell.angle_gamma   90.00
#
_symmetry.space_group_name_H-M   'P 1'
#
loop_
_entity.id
_entity.type
_entity.pdbx_description
1 polymer ?
#
loop_
_entity_poly.entity_id
_entity_poly.type
_entity_poly.pdbx_seq_one_letter_code
_entity_poly.pdbx_strand_id
1 'polypeptide(L)'
;MKNSRVSRFIVALVACIVVGGAGFLIFWNVNAEEVMPEVDQAKLLESNKTWIKTNTSLTMEPNLVIPIKGNNTVTTIASNGDLILDTTNKAVLAKMATVNVKYKDMNRFRVRVFANKVSTVMNPAAFQYTHDNIDGFLTSYSITKGTLDKSAGRAMKLQTRAKEQTLKVNEKLETVYSSGLAEKVAPMLDIDPEVSGQYLEDSFNLTSGEVVTAYPRELHYQFSTEKTSLAFFKSDSDEEITQPVGLEYVIKK
;
A
#
# COMPACT_ATOMS: atom_id res chain seq x y z
N MET A 1 -7.77 64.23 -31.71
CA MET A 1 -6.70 63.92 -30.73
C MET A 1 -7.29 63.43 -29.41
N LYS A 2 -7.63 62.15 -29.29
CA LYS A 2 -7.98 61.46 -28.02
C LYS A 2 -7.75 59.98 -28.30
N ASN A 3 -6.59 59.43 -27.95
CA ASN A 3 -6.34 57.97 -27.94
C ASN A 3 -4.96 57.56 -27.37
N SER A 4 -4.06 58.49 -27.00
CA SER A 4 -2.72 58.09 -26.54
C SER A 4 -2.64 57.66 -25.06
N ARG A 5 -3.62 58.01 -24.22
CA ARG A 5 -3.62 57.63 -22.79
C ARG A 5 -4.22 56.24 -22.54
N VAL A 6 -5.27 55.86 -23.26
CA VAL A 6 -5.93 54.54 -23.11
C VAL A 6 -5.03 53.42 -23.64
N SER A 7 -4.35 53.65 -24.77
CA SER A 7 -3.38 52.70 -25.33
C SER A 7 -2.20 52.41 -24.39
N ARG A 8 -1.65 53.43 -23.72
CA ARG A 8 -0.55 53.23 -22.76
C ARG A 8 -0.99 52.54 -21.47
N PHE A 9 -2.24 52.75 -21.05
CA PHE A 9 -2.80 52.08 -19.87
C PHE A 9 -3.06 50.59 -20.13
N ILE A 10 -3.57 50.24 -21.32
CA ILE A 10 -3.79 48.84 -21.72
C ILE A 10 -2.46 48.11 -21.90
N VAL A 11 -1.45 48.75 -22.51
CA VAL A 11 -0.11 48.16 -22.67
C VAL A 11 0.59 47.96 -21.32
N ALA A 12 0.44 48.90 -20.38
CA ALA A 12 0.98 48.74 -19.02
C ALA A 12 0.26 47.62 -18.25
N LEU A 13 -1.06 47.47 -18.44
CA LEU A 13 -1.85 46.44 -17.77
C LEU A 13 -1.53 45.03 -18.32
N VAL A 14 -1.30 44.90 -19.63
CA VAL A 14 -0.83 43.64 -20.25
C VAL A 14 0.60 43.31 -19.80
N ALA A 15 1.50 44.30 -19.70
CA ALA A 15 2.85 44.09 -19.18
C ALA A 15 2.85 43.65 -17.71
N CYS A 16 1.97 44.20 -16.86
CA CYS A 16 1.80 43.76 -15.48
C CYS A 16 1.23 42.33 -15.38
N ILE A 17 0.34 41.92 -16.28
CA ILE A 17 -0.19 40.55 -16.32
C ILE A 17 0.89 39.55 -16.78
N VAL A 18 1.74 39.92 -17.73
CA VAL A 18 2.82 39.03 -18.21
C VAL A 18 3.95 38.90 -17.18
N VAL A 19 4.34 39.99 -16.52
CA VAL A 19 5.38 39.97 -15.47
C VAL A 19 4.83 39.35 -14.17
N GLY A 20 3.58 39.63 -13.82
CA GLY A 20 2.88 38.98 -12.72
C GLY A 20 2.66 37.48 -12.96
N GLY A 21 2.27 37.09 -14.18
CA GLY A 21 2.08 35.70 -14.58
C GLY A 21 3.38 34.90 -14.66
N ALA A 22 4.48 35.51 -15.12
CA ALA A 22 5.80 34.87 -15.11
C ALA A 22 6.34 34.70 -13.69
N GLY A 23 6.16 35.68 -12.80
CA GLY A 23 6.52 35.55 -11.39
C GLY A 23 5.69 34.49 -10.65
N PHE A 24 4.42 34.35 -11.00
CA PHE A 24 3.50 33.35 -10.43
C PHE A 24 3.82 31.92 -10.89
N LEU A 25 4.31 31.75 -12.13
CA LEU A 25 4.78 30.45 -12.64
C LEU A 25 6.15 30.02 -12.06
N ILE A 26 7.02 30.97 -11.69
CA ILE A 26 8.31 30.65 -11.06
C ILE A 26 8.15 30.30 -9.58
N PHE A 27 7.15 30.86 -8.87
CA PHE A 27 6.87 30.53 -7.47
C PHE A 27 6.11 29.21 -7.28
N TRP A 28 5.40 28.70 -8.29
CA TRP A 28 4.66 27.43 -8.19
C TRP A 28 5.43 26.20 -8.69
N ASN A 29 6.62 26.39 -9.26
CA ASN A 29 7.50 25.26 -9.61
C ASN A 29 8.48 24.89 -8.50
N VAL A 30 8.32 25.49 -7.31
CA VAL A 30 8.85 24.89 -6.09
C VAL A 30 7.90 23.74 -5.78
N ASN A 31 8.21 22.56 -6.33
CA ASN A 31 7.88 21.33 -5.66
C ASN A 31 8.40 21.50 -4.24
N ALA A 32 7.52 21.91 -3.32
CA ALA A 32 7.57 21.32 -2.01
C ALA A 32 7.36 19.83 -2.30
N GLU A 33 8.45 19.13 -2.60
CA GLU A 33 8.64 17.80 -2.05
C GLU A 33 8.39 18.00 -0.56
N GLU A 34 7.11 17.93 -0.17
CA GLU A 34 6.77 17.44 1.14
C GLU A 34 7.46 16.09 1.16
N VAL A 35 8.68 16.09 1.70
CA VAL A 35 9.41 14.91 2.07
C VAL A 35 8.47 14.26 3.06
N MET A 36 7.56 13.40 2.57
CA MET A 36 6.87 12.43 3.39
C MET A 36 7.99 11.84 4.22
N PRO A 37 7.94 11.96 5.55
CA PRO A 37 9.11 11.67 6.37
C PRO A 37 9.57 10.28 5.99
N GLU A 38 10.73 10.18 5.35
CA GLU A 38 11.31 8.91 4.99
C GLU A 38 11.46 8.19 6.32
N VAL A 39 10.57 7.23 6.57
CA VAL A 39 10.57 6.53 7.85
C VAL A 39 11.81 5.68 7.78
N ASP A 40 12.88 6.21 8.37
CA ASP A 40 14.20 5.57 8.43
C ASP A 40 14.02 4.08 8.70
N GLN A 41 14.66 3.24 7.88
CA GLN A 41 14.66 1.79 8.02
C GLN A 41 14.96 1.35 9.46
N ALA A 42 15.81 2.08 10.19
CA ALA A 42 16.08 1.83 11.60
C ALA A 42 14.84 2.04 12.49
N LYS A 43 14.03 3.08 12.23
CA LYS A 43 12.77 3.34 12.94
C LYS A 43 11.72 2.27 12.63
N LEU A 44 11.58 1.86 11.37
CA LEU A 44 10.68 0.76 10.98
C LEU A 44 11.09 -0.56 11.66
N LEU A 45 12.39 -0.85 11.69
CA LEU A 45 12.94 -2.03 12.35
C LEU A 45 12.63 -2.03 13.86
N GLU A 46 12.87 -0.93 14.56
CA GLU A 46 12.59 -0.82 16.00
C GLU A 46 11.08 -0.86 16.30
N SER A 47 10.25 -0.25 15.45
CA SER A 47 8.79 -0.35 15.53
C SER A 47 8.32 -1.82 15.40
N ASN A 48 8.80 -2.53 14.38
CA ASN A 48 8.44 -3.93 14.15
C ASN A 48 8.97 -4.86 15.24
N LYS A 49 10.16 -4.59 15.80
CA LYS A 49 10.65 -5.29 17.01
C LYS A 49 9.71 -5.08 18.20
N THR A 50 9.19 -3.87 18.37
CA THR A 50 8.24 -3.57 19.44
C THR A 50 6.94 -4.35 19.27
N TRP A 51 6.41 -4.47 18.05
CA TRP A 51 5.25 -5.30 17.75
C TRP A 51 5.46 -6.78 18.11
N ILE A 52 6.63 -7.34 17.80
CA ILE A 52 6.96 -8.71 18.20
C ILE A 52 7.00 -8.84 19.73
N LYS A 53 7.52 -7.84 20.44
CA LYS A 53 7.56 -7.83 21.91
C LYS A 53 6.16 -7.81 22.53
N THR A 54 5.22 -7.06 21.95
CA THR A 54 3.84 -6.95 22.46
C THR A 54 2.97 -8.16 22.16
N ASN A 55 3.46 -9.16 21.40
CA ASN A 55 2.74 -10.38 21.06
C ASN A 55 1.39 -10.15 20.35
N THR A 56 1.32 -9.05 19.58
CA THR A 56 0.11 -8.71 18.82
C THR A 56 -0.10 -9.74 17.71
N SER A 57 -1.31 -10.31 17.62
CA SER A 57 -1.61 -11.32 16.61
C SER A 57 -1.74 -10.72 15.21
N LEU A 58 -1.38 -11.50 14.20
CA LEU A 58 -1.50 -11.12 12.80
C LEU A 58 -2.92 -11.42 12.30
N THR A 59 -3.63 -10.38 11.85
CA THR A 59 -4.97 -10.52 11.27
C THR A 59 -4.87 -10.82 9.78
N MET A 60 -5.14 -12.07 9.41
CA MET A 60 -5.12 -12.57 8.03
C MET A 60 -6.47 -12.42 7.32
N GLU A 61 -7.58 -12.58 8.02
CA GLU A 61 -8.93 -12.34 7.51
C GLU A 61 -9.78 -11.85 8.69
N PRO A 62 -10.97 -11.26 8.48
CA PRO A 62 -11.81 -10.74 9.57
C PRO A 62 -12.06 -11.72 10.73
N ASN A 63 -11.98 -13.03 10.48
CA ASN A 63 -12.14 -14.09 11.48
C ASN A 63 -10.89 -14.97 11.67
N LEU A 64 -9.75 -14.57 11.11
CA LEU A 64 -8.52 -15.34 11.14
C LEU A 64 -7.37 -14.52 11.71
N VAL A 65 -7.15 -14.68 13.00
CA VAL A 65 -5.95 -14.18 13.70
C VAL A 65 -4.97 -15.31 13.92
N ILE A 66 -3.70 -15.06 13.60
CA ILE A 66 -2.57 -15.97 13.79
C ILE A 66 -1.69 -15.41 14.93
N PRO A 67 -1.42 -16.19 15.97
CA PRO A 67 -0.51 -15.76 17.02
C PRO A 67 0.92 -15.63 16.46
N ILE A 68 1.63 -14.56 16.80
CA ILE A 68 3.00 -14.33 16.29
C ILE A 68 4.07 -15.13 17.05
N LYS A 69 3.70 -15.79 18.15
CA LYS A 69 4.57 -16.68 18.94
C LYS A 69 3.79 -17.88 19.41
N GLY A 70 4.48 -19.00 19.60
CA GLY A 70 3.91 -20.22 20.16
C GLY A 70 4.63 -21.46 19.66
N ASN A 71 4.17 -22.64 20.10
CA ASN A 71 4.74 -23.90 19.65
C ASN A 71 4.69 -23.98 18.12
N ASN A 72 5.83 -24.26 17.50
CA ASN A 72 5.97 -24.41 16.05
C ASN A 72 5.51 -23.17 15.25
N THR A 73 5.57 -21.98 15.85
CA THR A 73 5.39 -20.68 15.18
C THR A 73 6.59 -19.79 15.49
N VAL A 74 7.27 -19.35 14.45
CA VAL A 74 8.46 -18.48 14.53
C VAL A 74 8.15 -17.18 13.79
N THR A 75 8.43 -16.05 14.44
CA THR A 75 8.38 -14.74 13.81
C THR A 75 9.75 -14.10 13.88
N THR A 76 10.26 -13.65 12.74
CA THR A 76 11.56 -12.96 12.61
C THR A 76 11.39 -11.63 11.87
N ILE A 77 12.42 -10.79 11.95
CA ILE A 77 12.51 -9.57 11.16
C ILE A 77 13.70 -9.70 10.23
N ALA A 78 13.49 -9.53 8.93
CA ALA A 78 14.55 -9.50 7.93
C ALA A 78 15.43 -8.24 8.09
N SER A 79 16.60 -8.23 7.46
CA SER A 79 17.53 -7.08 7.51
C SER A 79 16.90 -5.78 6.99
N ASN A 80 15.98 -5.89 6.03
CA ASN A 80 15.21 -4.76 5.49
C ASN A 80 14.02 -4.32 6.37
N GLY A 81 13.82 -4.95 7.53
CA GLY A 81 12.74 -4.63 8.46
C GLY A 81 11.43 -5.38 8.21
N ASP A 82 11.34 -6.21 7.17
CA ASP A 82 10.14 -7.00 6.87
C ASP A 82 9.85 -7.99 7.98
N LEU A 83 8.56 -8.15 8.29
CA LEU A 83 8.11 -9.16 9.22
C LEU A 83 7.95 -10.49 8.49
N ILE A 84 8.52 -11.56 9.03
CA ILE A 84 8.35 -12.92 8.54
C ILE A 84 7.72 -13.75 9.64
N LEU A 85 6.58 -14.37 9.37
CA LEU A 85 5.96 -15.37 10.24
C LEU A 85 5.95 -16.71 9.53
N ASP A 86 6.34 -17.75 10.23
CA ASP A 86 6.41 -19.12 9.74
C ASP A 86 5.81 -20.07 10.77
N THR A 87 4.84 -20.89 10.38
CA THR A 87 4.16 -21.80 11.30
C THR A 87 3.89 -23.17 10.71
N THR A 88 4.18 -24.19 11.51
CA THR A 88 3.76 -25.59 11.31
C THR A 88 2.80 -26.06 12.42
N ASN A 89 2.30 -25.12 13.23
CA ASN A 89 1.39 -25.41 14.33
C ASN A 89 0.05 -25.96 13.82
N LYS A 90 -0.21 -27.25 14.06
CA LYS A 90 -1.39 -27.95 13.55
C LYS A 90 -2.72 -27.33 13.98
N ALA A 91 -2.82 -26.76 15.18
CA ALA A 91 -4.05 -26.10 15.63
C ALA A 91 -4.32 -24.81 14.85
N VAL A 92 -3.27 -24.00 14.60
CA VAL A 92 -3.37 -22.80 13.76
C VAL A 92 -3.72 -23.18 12.32
N LEU A 93 -3.01 -24.15 11.75
CA LEU A 93 -3.24 -24.56 10.36
C LEU A 93 -4.65 -25.14 10.16
N ALA A 94 -5.16 -25.90 11.14
CA ALA A 94 -6.54 -26.41 11.10
C ALA A 94 -7.56 -25.27 11.13
N LYS A 95 -7.38 -24.27 12.00
CA LYS A 95 -8.25 -23.08 12.06
C LYS A 95 -8.23 -22.30 10.74
N MET A 96 -7.07 -22.14 10.12
CA MET A 96 -6.96 -21.49 8.81
C MET A 96 -7.73 -22.27 7.74
N ALA A 97 -7.60 -23.59 7.72
CA ALA A 97 -8.32 -24.46 6.79
C ALA A 97 -9.85 -24.43 6.94
N THR A 98 -10.37 -24.11 8.13
CA THR A 98 -11.83 -23.93 8.33
C THR A 98 -12.34 -22.59 7.82
N VAL A 99 -11.48 -21.55 7.78
CA VAL A 99 -11.88 -20.21 7.35
C VAL A 99 -11.87 -20.10 5.82
N ASN A 100 -10.85 -20.64 5.16
CA ASN A 100 -10.71 -20.49 3.71
C ASN A 100 -10.16 -21.77 3.05
N VAL A 101 -10.82 -22.21 1.97
CA VAL A 101 -10.49 -23.44 1.23
C VAL A 101 -9.07 -23.45 0.66
N LYS A 102 -8.48 -22.28 0.38
CA LYS A 102 -7.09 -22.20 -0.12
C LYS A 102 -6.08 -22.81 0.86
N TYR A 103 -6.37 -22.70 2.16
CA TYR A 103 -5.55 -23.22 3.26
C TYR A 103 -5.78 -24.71 3.54
N LYS A 104 -6.72 -25.37 2.83
CA LYS A 104 -7.00 -26.79 3.03
C LYS A 104 -5.77 -27.64 2.74
N ASP A 105 -5.54 -28.65 3.57
CA ASP A 105 -4.46 -29.65 3.46
C ASP A 105 -3.03 -29.08 3.52
N MET A 106 -2.86 -27.85 4.00
CA MET A 106 -1.52 -27.27 4.16
C MET A 106 -0.77 -27.88 5.34
N ASN A 107 0.54 -28.07 5.17
CA ASN A 107 1.42 -28.57 6.23
C ASN A 107 2.25 -27.46 6.89
N ARG A 108 2.39 -26.31 6.21
CA ARG A 108 3.10 -25.13 6.68
C ARG A 108 2.50 -23.86 6.07
N PHE A 109 2.46 -22.81 6.87
CA PHE A 109 2.08 -21.48 6.43
C PHE A 109 3.21 -20.51 6.72
N ARG A 110 3.54 -19.66 5.75
CA ARG A 110 4.51 -18.59 5.91
C ARG A 110 3.93 -17.31 5.35
N VAL A 111 4.22 -16.18 5.97
CA VAL A 111 3.84 -14.86 5.44
C VAL A 111 4.98 -13.89 5.67
N ARG A 112 5.26 -13.07 4.67
CA ARG A 112 6.21 -11.96 4.73
C ARG A 112 5.48 -10.66 4.44
N VAL A 113 5.64 -9.67 5.31
CA VAL A 113 4.97 -8.36 5.22
C VAL A 113 6.02 -7.27 5.18
N PHE A 114 5.86 -6.31 4.27
CA PHE A 114 6.77 -5.17 4.12
C PHE A 114 6.85 -4.34 5.40
N ALA A 115 8.07 -3.90 5.73
CA ALA A 115 8.36 -3.19 6.98
C ALA A 115 7.42 -2.00 7.26
N ASN A 116 7.14 -1.19 6.23
CA ASN A 116 6.28 0.00 6.29
C ASN A 116 4.76 -0.31 6.30
N LYS A 117 4.36 -1.58 6.18
CA LYS A 117 2.95 -2.01 6.15
C LYS A 117 2.56 -2.91 7.32
N VAL A 118 3.52 -3.30 8.17
CA VAL A 118 3.27 -4.18 9.33
C VAL A 118 2.19 -3.63 10.24
N SER A 119 2.25 -2.35 10.61
CA SER A 119 1.25 -1.71 11.47
C SER A 119 -0.17 -1.80 10.88
N THR A 120 -0.31 -1.47 9.59
CA THR A 120 -1.58 -1.52 8.86
C THR A 120 -2.14 -2.93 8.80
N VAL A 121 -1.29 -3.93 8.54
CA VAL A 121 -1.72 -5.33 8.49
C VAL A 121 -2.13 -5.83 9.88
N MET A 122 -1.38 -5.48 10.92
CA MET A 122 -1.62 -5.92 12.30
C MET A 122 -2.84 -5.26 12.94
N ASN A 123 -3.14 -4.00 12.61
CA ASN A 123 -4.25 -3.29 13.23
C ASN A 123 -5.60 -3.86 12.75
N PRO A 124 -6.41 -4.50 13.61
CA PRO A 124 -7.66 -5.12 13.18
C PRO A 124 -8.73 -4.12 12.72
N ALA A 125 -8.58 -2.82 13.01
CA ALA A 125 -9.51 -1.81 12.54
C ALA A 125 -9.37 -1.62 11.03
N ALA A 126 -10.47 -1.86 10.30
CA ALA A 126 -10.61 -1.31 8.96
C ALA A 126 -10.49 0.21 9.05
N PHE A 127 -9.73 0.83 8.15
CA PHE A 127 -9.80 2.26 7.95
C PHE A 127 -11.25 2.60 7.60
N GLN A 128 -11.86 3.45 8.42
CA GLN A 128 -13.19 3.97 8.18
C GLN A 128 -13.07 5.49 8.21
N TYR A 129 -13.12 6.07 7.01
CA TYR A 129 -13.28 7.50 6.75
C TYR A 129 -12.09 8.42 7.10
N THR A 130 -11.54 9.08 6.08
CA THR A 130 -10.96 10.41 6.23
C THR A 130 -11.68 11.37 5.29
N HIS A 131 -11.99 12.57 5.80
CA HIS A 131 -12.38 13.71 4.97
C HIS A 131 -11.09 14.50 4.71
N ASP A 132 -10.34 14.06 3.72
CA ASP A 132 -9.10 14.73 3.31
C ASP A 132 -9.27 15.36 1.93
N ASN A 133 -8.58 16.48 1.73
CA ASN A 133 -8.66 17.28 0.51
C ASN A 133 -7.26 17.55 -0.05
N ILE A 134 -7.14 17.60 -1.37
CA ILE A 134 -5.96 18.09 -2.09
C ILE A 134 -6.44 19.18 -3.04
N ASP A 135 -5.88 20.37 -2.86
CA ASP A 135 -6.16 21.53 -3.68
C ASP A 135 -5.17 21.64 -4.84
N GLY A 136 -5.69 21.65 -6.06
CA GLY A 136 -4.97 22.10 -7.24
C GLY A 136 -5.43 23.50 -7.67
N PHE A 137 -4.69 24.12 -8.60
CA PHE A 137 -4.89 25.51 -9.02
C PHE A 137 -6.35 25.90 -9.36
N LEU A 138 -7.11 25.01 -10.03
CA LEU A 138 -8.52 25.20 -10.40
C LEU A 138 -9.37 23.97 -10.11
N THR A 139 -8.83 22.99 -9.38
CA THR A 139 -9.49 21.72 -9.13
C THR A 139 -9.11 21.23 -7.77
N SER A 140 -10.09 21.03 -6.90
CA SER A 140 -9.90 20.32 -5.63
C SER A 140 -10.46 18.91 -5.72
N TYR A 141 -9.86 18.03 -4.96
CA TYR A 141 -10.26 16.64 -4.82
C TYR A 141 -10.53 16.39 -3.35
N SER A 142 -11.58 15.62 -3.06
CA SER A 142 -11.87 15.18 -1.70
C SER A 142 -12.26 13.71 -1.69
N ILE A 143 -11.75 12.98 -0.70
CA ILE A 143 -12.29 11.66 -0.36
C ILE A 143 -13.43 11.89 0.62
N THR A 144 -14.64 11.49 0.23
CA THR A 144 -15.86 11.75 1.01
C THR A 144 -16.22 10.57 1.91
N LYS A 145 -15.88 9.36 1.48
CA LYS A 145 -16.06 8.12 2.23
C LYS A 145 -15.12 7.04 1.69
N GLY A 146 -14.82 6.06 2.52
CA GLY A 146 -14.09 4.88 2.07
C GLY A 146 -13.94 3.80 3.14
N THR A 147 -13.52 2.63 2.67
CA THR A 147 -13.23 1.43 3.46
C THR A 147 -11.87 0.86 3.05
N LEU A 148 -11.20 0.21 4.00
CA LEU A 148 -9.99 -0.55 3.77
C LEU A 148 -10.21 -2.02 4.09
N ASP A 149 -10.13 -2.85 3.07
CA ASP A 149 -10.19 -4.31 3.20
C ASP A 149 -8.81 -4.93 3.08
N LYS A 150 -8.62 -6.07 3.75
CA LYS A 150 -7.37 -6.84 3.72
C LYS A 150 -7.66 -8.20 3.16
N SER A 151 -7.07 -8.52 2.01
CA SER A 151 -7.36 -9.75 1.31
C SER A 151 -6.08 -10.40 0.77
N ALA A 152 -6.22 -11.62 0.25
CA ALA A 152 -5.16 -12.22 -0.54
C ALA A 152 -5.54 -12.12 -2.01
N GLY A 153 -4.62 -11.62 -2.80
CA GLY A 153 -4.74 -11.50 -4.25
C GLY A 153 -4.66 -12.84 -4.96
N ARG A 154 -4.47 -12.77 -6.28
CA ARG A 154 -4.47 -13.95 -7.14
C ARG A 154 -3.30 -14.88 -6.86
N ALA A 155 -3.59 -16.19 -6.85
CA ALA A 155 -2.57 -17.23 -6.67
C ALA A 155 -1.44 -17.14 -7.71
N MET A 156 -0.21 -17.16 -7.23
CA MET A 156 1.02 -17.27 -7.99
C MET A 156 1.63 -18.63 -7.71
N LYS A 157 1.72 -19.48 -8.74
CA LYS A 157 2.41 -20.76 -8.61
C LYS A 157 3.91 -20.50 -8.67
N LEU A 158 4.58 -20.66 -7.54
CA LEU A 158 6.03 -20.65 -7.50
C LEU A 158 6.53 -22.05 -7.88
N GLN A 159 7.17 -22.15 -9.03
CA GLN A 159 7.76 -23.42 -9.45
C GLN A 159 9.08 -23.63 -8.71
N THR A 160 9.14 -24.69 -7.90
CA THR A 160 10.39 -25.16 -7.32
C THR A 160 11.09 -26.03 -8.36
N ARG A 161 12.38 -25.78 -8.63
CA ARG A 161 13.17 -26.76 -9.38
C ARG A 161 13.32 -27.98 -8.47
N ALA A 162 12.89 -29.15 -8.93
CA ALA A 162 12.80 -30.40 -8.15
C ALA A 162 14.10 -30.88 -7.45
N LYS A 163 15.21 -30.17 -7.60
CA LYS A 163 16.51 -30.45 -6.98
C LYS A 163 16.97 -29.40 -5.96
N GLU A 164 16.29 -28.26 -5.85
CA GLU A 164 16.66 -27.19 -4.93
C GLU A 164 15.85 -27.30 -3.63
N GLN A 165 16.55 -27.50 -2.51
CA GLN A 165 15.93 -27.54 -1.16
C GLN A 165 15.60 -26.14 -0.64
N THR A 166 15.90 -25.08 -1.38
CA THR A 166 15.65 -23.69 -1.00
C THR A 166 14.87 -23.03 -2.12
N LEU A 167 13.68 -22.53 -1.80
CA LEU A 167 12.93 -21.68 -2.70
C LEU A 167 13.47 -20.26 -2.58
N LYS A 168 13.78 -19.64 -3.72
CA LYS A 168 14.07 -18.21 -3.83
C LYS A 168 12.92 -17.52 -4.55
N VAL A 169 12.47 -16.42 -3.98
CA VAL A 169 11.36 -15.61 -4.49
C VAL A 169 11.92 -14.22 -4.77
N ASN A 170 11.65 -13.70 -5.97
CA ASN A 170 11.94 -12.32 -6.32
C ASN A 170 10.78 -11.84 -7.20
N GLU A 171 9.75 -11.32 -6.55
CA GLU A 171 8.52 -10.89 -7.22
C GLU A 171 8.36 -9.38 -7.07
N LYS A 172 8.05 -8.71 -8.17
CA LYS A 172 7.61 -7.31 -8.14
C LYS A 172 6.11 -7.29 -7.86
N LEU A 173 5.71 -6.70 -6.74
CA LEU A 173 4.31 -6.52 -6.40
C LEU A 173 3.91 -5.08 -6.74
N GLU A 174 2.92 -4.92 -7.62
CA GLU A 174 2.52 -3.61 -8.14
C GLU A 174 1.26 -3.08 -7.44
N THR A 175 1.25 -1.77 -7.19
CA THR A 175 0.05 -1.05 -6.75
C THR A 175 -0.83 -0.82 -7.98
N VAL A 176 -2.11 -1.15 -7.89
CA VAL A 176 -3.08 -1.00 -8.97
C VAL A 176 -4.09 0.08 -8.63
N TYR A 177 -4.28 1.01 -9.55
CA TYR A 177 -5.25 2.10 -9.45
C TYR A 177 -6.43 1.83 -10.39
N SER A 178 -7.67 2.02 -9.93
CA SER A 178 -8.87 1.92 -10.78
C SER A 178 -8.89 2.94 -11.91
N SER A 179 -8.30 4.11 -11.69
CA SER A 179 -8.26 5.21 -12.64
C SER A 179 -7.10 6.16 -12.35
N GLY A 180 -6.83 7.09 -13.28
CA GLY A 180 -5.88 8.18 -13.02
C GLY A 180 -6.36 9.17 -11.95
N LEU A 181 -7.66 9.18 -11.62
CA LEU A 181 -8.17 9.95 -10.48
C LEU A 181 -7.77 9.28 -9.17
N ALA A 182 -7.90 7.96 -9.08
CA ALA A 182 -7.44 7.18 -7.92
C ALA A 182 -5.94 7.38 -7.67
N GLU A 183 -5.11 7.36 -8.71
CA GLU A 183 -3.67 7.65 -8.62
C GLU A 183 -3.40 9.07 -8.10
N LYS A 184 -4.17 10.06 -8.59
CA LYS A 184 -3.99 11.46 -8.19
C LYS A 184 -4.34 11.73 -6.73
N VAL A 185 -5.33 11.02 -6.17
CA VAL A 185 -5.76 11.19 -4.78
C VAL A 185 -5.09 10.22 -3.82
N ALA A 186 -4.27 9.29 -4.32
CA ALA A 186 -3.49 8.34 -3.51
C ALA A 186 -2.69 8.99 -2.36
N PRO A 187 -2.09 10.20 -2.52
CA PRO A 187 -1.38 10.86 -1.42
C PRO A 187 -2.26 11.18 -0.20
N MET A 188 -3.59 11.36 -0.36
CA MET A 188 -4.52 11.54 0.78
C MET A 188 -4.62 10.30 1.66
N LEU A 189 -4.22 9.15 1.12
CA LEU A 189 -4.23 7.86 1.82
C LEU A 189 -2.81 7.45 2.24
N ASP A 190 -1.87 8.40 2.27
CA ASP A 190 -0.44 8.17 2.51
C ASP A 190 0.17 7.14 1.53
N ILE A 191 -0.33 7.13 0.29
CA ILE A 191 0.19 6.29 -0.79
C ILE A 191 0.93 7.19 -1.77
N ASP A 192 2.24 6.96 -1.88
CA ASP A 192 3.09 7.60 -2.87
C ASP A 192 2.84 7.00 -4.27
N PRO A 193 2.28 7.76 -5.22
CA PRO A 193 2.01 7.28 -6.57
C PRO A 193 3.29 7.02 -7.37
N GLU A 194 4.43 7.61 -7.01
CA GLU A 194 5.71 7.36 -7.68
C GLU A 194 6.23 5.93 -7.39
N VAL A 195 5.83 5.36 -6.25
CA VAL A 195 6.12 3.97 -5.87
C VAL A 195 5.02 3.04 -6.39
N SER A 196 5.03 2.83 -7.71
CA SER A 196 4.10 1.93 -8.41
C SER A 196 4.24 0.44 -8.07
N GLY A 197 5.29 0.04 -7.35
CA GLY A 197 5.47 -1.32 -6.87
C GLY A 197 6.74 -1.54 -6.07
N GLN A 198 6.79 -2.66 -5.35
CA GLN A 198 7.91 -3.02 -4.49
C GLN A 198 8.37 -4.45 -4.78
N TYR A 199 9.68 -4.64 -4.88
CA TYR A 199 10.26 -5.97 -4.99
C TYR A 199 10.26 -6.67 -3.63
N LEU A 200 9.75 -7.90 -3.61
CA LEU A 200 9.84 -8.79 -2.46
C LEU A 200 10.80 -9.93 -2.77
N GLU A 201 11.94 -9.88 -2.10
CA GLU A 201 12.95 -10.94 -2.13
C GLU A 201 12.81 -11.84 -0.90
N ASP A 202 12.48 -13.12 -1.07
CA ASP A 202 12.41 -14.08 0.04
C ASP A 202 13.18 -15.38 -0.27
N SER A 203 13.58 -16.08 0.77
CA SER A 203 14.27 -17.36 0.65
C SER A 203 13.97 -18.25 1.85
N PHE A 204 13.54 -19.49 1.59
CA PHE A 204 13.29 -20.45 2.65
C PHE A 204 13.43 -21.90 2.19
N ASN A 205 13.77 -22.78 3.13
CA ASN A 205 13.96 -24.19 2.86
C ASN A 205 12.63 -24.93 2.71
N LEU A 206 12.62 -25.89 1.79
CA LEU A 206 11.53 -26.81 1.51
C LEU A 206 11.92 -28.23 1.87
N THR A 207 10.94 -29.01 2.30
CA THR A 207 11.06 -30.45 2.47
C THR A 207 10.69 -31.17 1.17
N SER A 208 11.22 -32.38 0.98
CA SER A 208 10.94 -33.17 -0.23
C SER A 208 9.45 -33.44 -0.40
N GLY A 209 8.94 -33.17 -1.60
CA GLY A 209 7.52 -33.28 -1.95
C GLY A 209 6.70 -32.01 -1.71
N GLU A 210 7.27 -30.96 -1.11
CA GLU A 210 6.51 -29.73 -0.88
C GLU A 210 6.22 -28.95 -2.17
N VAL A 211 4.97 -28.50 -2.27
CA VAL A 211 4.48 -27.60 -3.31
C VAL A 211 4.08 -26.29 -2.67
N VAL A 212 4.59 -25.18 -3.22
CA VAL A 212 4.37 -23.83 -2.71
C VAL A 212 3.42 -23.07 -3.62
N THR A 213 2.37 -22.49 -3.05
CA THR A 213 1.54 -21.48 -3.71
C THR A 213 1.68 -20.17 -2.95
N ALA A 214 2.06 -19.11 -3.65
CA ALA A 214 2.12 -17.76 -3.10
C ALA A 214 0.85 -16.98 -3.45
N TYR A 215 0.45 -16.07 -2.57
CA TYR A 215 -0.61 -15.11 -2.83
C TYR A 215 -0.11 -13.73 -2.40
N PRO A 216 -0.21 -12.71 -3.25
CA PRO A 216 -0.07 -11.31 -2.83
C PRO A 216 -0.97 -11.06 -1.64
N ARG A 217 -0.44 -10.45 -0.59
CA ARG A 217 -1.25 -9.89 0.48
C ARG A 217 -1.56 -8.47 0.09
N GLU A 218 -2.83 -8.10 0.07
CA GLU A 218 -3.29 -6.85 -0.53
C GLU A 218 -4.17 -6.05 0.44
N LEU A 219 -4.02 -4.73 0.35
CA LEU A 219 -4.90 -3.73 0.94
C LEU A 219 -5.75 -3.16 -0.19
N HIS A 220 -7.07 -3.25 -0.05
CA HIS A 220 -8.04 -2.68 -0.99
C HIS A 220 -8.65 -1.44 -0.37
N TYR A 221 -8.26 -0.28 -0.87
CA TYR A 221 -8.86 1.00 -0.52
C TYR A 221 -10.02 1.23 -1.49
N GLN A 222 -11.25 1.20 -1.00
CA GLN A 222 -12.44 1.51 -1.79
C GLN A 222 -12.99 2.84 -1.28
N PHE A 223 -13.15 3.84 -2.14
CA PHE A 223 -13.54 5.18 -1.71
C PHE A 223 -14.28 5.97 -2.78
N SER A 224 -15.04 6.98 -2.35
CA SER A 224 -15.69 7.91 -3.25
C SER A 224 -14.94 9.24 -3.27
N THR A 225 -14.62 9.70 -4.47
CA THR A 225 -13.90 10.95 -4.72
C THR A 225 -14.84 11.98 -5.31
N GLU A 226 -14.92 13.16 -4.68
CA GLU A 226 -15.53 14.35 -5.30
C GLU A 226 -14.42 15.20 -5.90
N LYS A 227 -14.55 15.53 -7.20
CA LYS A 227 -13.72 16.51 -7.89
C LYS A 227 -14.52 17.80 -8.07
N THR A 228 -14.04 18.90 -7.51
CA THR A 228 -14.61 20.23 -7.71
C THR A 228 -13.73 21.04 -8.66
N SER A 229 -14.23 21.39 -9.84
CA SER A 229 -13.53 22.19 -10.85
C SER A 229 -14.09 23.61 -10.93
N LEU A 230 -13.20 24.60 -11.10
CA LEU A 230 -13.55 26.03 -11.15
C LEU A 230 -14.42 26.49 -9.96
N ALA A 231 -14.26 25.87 -8.77
CA ALA A 231 -15.05 26.11 -7.56
C ALA A 231 -16.56 25.76 -7.62
N PHE A 232 -17.11 25.30 -8.75
CA PHE A 232 -18.56 25.06 -8.89
C PHE A 232 -18.93 23.72 -9.52
N PHE A 233 -18.11 23.18 -10.43
CA PHE A 233 -18.44 21.95 -11.14
C PHE A 233 -17.99 20.74 -10.33
N LYS A 234 -18.95 20.05 -9.73
CA LYS A 234 -18.73 18.83 -8.96
C LYS A 234 -18.97 17.59 -9.81
N SER A 235 -18.10 16.60 -9.65
CA SER A 235 -18.28 15.26 -10.20
C SER A 235 -17.80 14.24 -9.18
N ASP A 236 -18.58 13.19 -8.98
CA ASP A 236 -18.26 12.11 -8.06
C ASP A 236 -17.88 10.84 -8.83
N SER A 237 -16.93 10.08 -8.29
CA SER A 237 -16.62 8.74 -8.75
C SER A 237 -16.30 7.81 -7.59
N ASP A 238 -16.63 6.53 -7.76
CA ASP A 238 -16.16 5.47 -6.89
C ASP A 238 -14.85 4.93 -7.46
N GLU A 239 -13.83 4.82 -6.61
CA GLU A 239 -12.46 4.49 -6.95
C GLU A 239 -11.93 3.37 -6.05
N GLU A 240 -10.91 2.67 -6.54
CA GLU A 240 -10.22 1.62 -5.83
C GLU A 240 -8.69 1.75 -6.00
N ILE A 241 -7.95 1.52 -4.91
CA ILE A 241 -6.50 1.29 -4.95
C ILE A 241 -6.23 -0.08 -4.32
N THR A 242 -5.54 -0.95 -5.03
CA THR A 242 -5.03 -2.22 -4.50
C THR A 242 -3.53 -2.09 -4.26
N GLN A 243 -3.11 -2.11 -3.00
CA GLN A 243 -1.71 -2.01 -2.61
C GLN A 243 -1.20 -3.34 -2.04
N PRO A 244 -0.16 -3.93 -2.63
CA PRO A 244 0.46 -5.12 -2.06
C PRO A 244 1.26 -4.76 -0.80
N VAL A 245 1.15 -5.62 0.21
CA VAL A 245 1.85 -5.47 1.50
C VAL A 245 2.77 -6.65 1.81
N GLY A 246 2.84 -7.62 0.90
CA GLY A 246 3.77 -8.73 0.98
C GLY A 246 3.24 -10.01 0.33
N LEU A 247 3.76 -11.16 0.75
CA LEU A 247 3.35 -12.48 0.24
C LEU A 247 2.97 -13.42 1.38
N GLU A 248 1.85 -14.12 1.20
CA GLU A 248 1.53 -15.31 1.97
C GLU A 248 1.83 -16.57 1.14
N TYR A 249 2.37 -17.59 1.79
CA TYR A 249 2.76 -18.86 1.20
C TYR A 249 1.97 -19.98 1.86
N VAL A 250 1.22 -20.69 1.04
CA VAL A 250 0.55 -21.93 1.41
C VAL A 250 1.40 -23.08 0.89
N ILE A 251 1.95 -23.86 1.81
CA ILE A 251 2.84 -24.97 1.51
C ILE A 251 2.09 -26.26 1.81
N LYS A 252 2.08 -27.16 0.83
CA LYS A 252 1.43 -28.47 0.89
C LYS A 252 2.44 -29.57 0.61
N LYS A 253 2.18 -30.77 1.11
CA LYS A 253 2.99 -31.96 0.85
C LYS A 253 2.27 -32.90 -0.12
#